data_AF-A0A7G8G7G6-F1
#
_entry.id   AF-A0A7G8G7G6-F1
#
_cell.length_a   1.000
_cell.length_b   1.000
_cell.length_c   1.000
_cell.angle_alpha   90.00
_cell.angle_beta   90.00
_cell.angle_gamma   90.00
#
_symmetry.space_group_name_H-M   'P 1'
#
loop_
_entity.id
_entity.type
_entity.pdbx_description
1 polymer ?
#
loop_
_entity_poly.entity_id
_entity_poly.type
_entity_poly.pdbx_seq_one_letter_code
_entity_poly.pdbx_strand_id
1 'polypeptide(L)'
;MAIFTVGNFSQDITGFDPSSDQLDFGNISVHSLILGNDVDGTATIVYPWQPNSFQRIEGVRWSDLSPANFADVGNEHLRGDIGGVYSWENKLGPAFDAGGNVIAGDTVYIRSHEKNIGETVVDGFDPITDEISFLYFGTRERLLVENDGPDMVISSEPIGQSFRFTNVQREDLIGQNIEFHFDQIVEDLLDRAFSFTPEQLTLVSREGLFTPEGGPTDGFQERLGQFVRNDGTIPGVAQTEEESAELLMTVGNMPAGMMMNSESVTGVPGGDGFQQAMQNVMMSMGPTQNGIELDIEGTTWSGGGFGADLILKNPSNESLTDWRVSFVAKANSFQGWGGDFQTEDLGNGLTQVTLTPKAWNATIPADGEIRVNFNAQSTDITAGDVAITPANFFNETSSSMNMSGMNMGGMTMPGMEQGEMNMPVIGSASDPITGMMMNPSQNGIELDIEGMTWSGGGFGADLILANTTNSDIEDWSVSFAANANNFQGWGGDFQTEDLGNGTTQVTLTPKSWTSMIPADGEIRVNFNAVSSDITASGVEITDDNFFV
;
A
#
# COMPACT_ATOMS: atom_id res chain seq x y z
N MET A 1 -4.76 41.42 3.15
CA MET A 1 -3.89 40.25 3.04
C MET A 1 -2.91 40.18 4.20
N ALA A 2 -3.49 39.94 5.37
CA ALA A 2 -2.86 39.24 6.46
C ALA A 2 -2.99 37.72 6.24
N ILE A 3 -2.13 36.96 6.90
CA ILE A 3 -2.16 35.50 6.92
C ILE A 3 -2.44 35.09 8.36
N PHE A 4 -3.41 34.21 8.56
CA PHE A 4 -3.86 33.74 9.86
C PHE A 4 -3.56 32.25 10.00
N THR A 5 -2.75 31.90 10.99
CA THR A 5 -2.41 30.51 11.30
C THR A 5 -3.62 29.79 11.90
N VAL A 6 -3.95 28.65 11.30
CA VAL A 6 -4.96 27.71 11.77
C VAL A 6 -4.31 26.69 12.73
N GLY A 7 -5.08 26.10 13.64
CA GLY A 7 -4.63 25.02 14.53
C GLY A 7 -4.20 25.46 15.93
N ASN A 8 -4.30 26.75 16.27
CA ASN A 8 -4.13 27.21 17.64
C ASN A 8 -5.49 27.25 18.38
N PHE A 9 -5.89 26.10 18.93
CA PHE A 9 -7.16 25.92 19.65
C PHE A 9 -7.28 26.68 20.98
N SER A 10 -6.26 27.44 21.39
CA SER A 10 -6.35 28.31 22.57
C SER A 10 -7.00 29.66 22.30
N GLN A 11 -7.22 30.01 21.02
CA GLN A 11 -7.77 31.29 20.62
C GLN A 11 -8.52 31.22 19.28
N ASP A 12 -9.60 31.99 19.17
CA ASP A 12 -10.32 32.19 17.92
C ASP A 12 -9.57 33.16 16.98
N ILE A 13 -9.75 32.98 15.67
CA ILE A 13 -9.27 33.89 14.63
C ILE A 13 -10.22 35.08 14.57
N THR A 14 -9.70 36.27 14.86
CA THR A 14 -10.50 37.51 14.90
C THR A 14 -10.00 38.51 13.85
N GLY A 15 -10.92 39.28 13.26
CA GLY A 15 -10.60 40.32 12.28
C GLY A 15 -10.17 39.82 10.90
N PHE A 16 -10.48 38.56 10.57
CA PHE A 16 -10.26 38.00 9.24
C PHE A 16 -11.15 38.71 8.20
N ASP A 17 -10.56 39.18 7.10
CA ASP A 17 -11.28 39.76 5.96
C ASP A 17 -11.36 38.75 4.79
N PRO A 18 -12.53 38.11 4.54
CA PRO A 18 -12.71 37.16 3.44
C PRO A 18 -12.41 37.75 2.06
N SER A 19 -12.41 39.08 1.90
CA SER A 19 -12.10 39.69 0.60
C SER A 19 -10.60 39.73 0.29
N SER A 20 -9.72 39.50 1.27
CA SER A 20 -8.28 39.69 1.04
C SER A 20 -7.31 38.86 1.89
N ASP A 21 -7.76 38.22 2.97
CA ASP A 21 -6.87 37.51 3.90
C ASP A 21 -6.82 36.00 3.65
N GLN A 22 -5.78 35.35 4.15
CA GLN A 22 -5.54 33.91 3.95
C GLN A 22 -5.49 33.14 5.27
N LEU A 23 -6.03 31.93 5.23
CA LEU A 23 -5.89 30.91 6.25
C LEU A 23 -4.67 30.05 5.90
N ASP A 24 -3.75 29.94 6.84
CA ASP A 24 -2.55 29.13 6.74
C ASP A 24 -2.67 27.91 7.65
N PHE A 25 -2.86 26.76 7.01
CA PHE A 25 -2.95 25.45 7.65
C PHE A 25 -1.57 24.83 7.90
N GLY A 26 -0.49 25.43 7.42
CA GLY A 26 0.87 24.93 7.55
C GLY A 26 1.01 23.46 7.12
N ASN A 27 1.81 22.71 7.90
CA ASN A 27 1.97 21.25 7.76
C ASN A 27 1.12 20.49 8.80
N ILE A 28 -0.08 20.98 9.09
CA ILE A 28 -0.97 20.32 10.07
C ILE A 28 -1.41 18.95 9.52
N SER A 29 -1.39 17.96 10.41
CA SER A 29 -1.94 16.64 10.11
C SER A 29 -3.47 16.70 10.08
N VAL A 30 -4.08 15.97 9.14
CA VAL A 30 -5.53 15.75 9.08
C VAL A 30 -6.05 15.08 10.37
N HIS A 31 -5.21 14.34 11.10
CA HIS A 31 -5.56 13.71 12.39
C HIS A 31 -5.74 14.73 13.52
N SER A 32 -5.22 15.94 13.37
CA SER A 32 -5.22 16.95 14.43
C SER A 32 -6.23 18.07 14.17
N LEU A 33 -7.06 17.96 13.13
CA LEU A 33 -7.93 19.03 12.69
C LEU A 33 -9.02 18.52 11.76
N ILE A 34 -10.26 18.91 12.02
CA ILE A 34 -11.38 18.73 11.11
C ILE A 34 -12.06 20.09 10.87
N LEU A 35 -12.67 20.23 9.70
CA LEU A 35 -13.47 21.42 9.39
C LEU A 35 -14.90 21.21 9.88
N GLY A 36 -15.43 22.24 10.52
CA GLY A 36 -16.78 22.27 11.04
C GLY A 36 -17.40 23.66 10.93
N ASN A 37 -18.66 23.78 11.31
CA ASN A 37 -19.30 25.04 11.58
C ASN A 37 -19.88 25.03 13.00
N ASP A 38 -20.15 26.18 13.58
CA ASP A 38 -21.01 26.26 14.76
C ASP A 38 -22.48 26.33 14.31
N VAL A 39 -23.42 26.22 15.27
CA VAL A 39 -24.87 26.21 15.02
C VAL A 39 -25.35 27.46 14.27
N ASP A 40 -24.67 28.59 14.45
CA ASP A 40 -24.97 29.83 13.73
C ASP A 40 -24.35 29.89 12.33
N GLY A 41 -23.60 28.87 11.93
CA GLY A 41 -22.88 28.71 10.67
C GLY A 41 -21.47 29.31 10.65
N THR A 42 -20.96 29.78 11.79
CA THR A 42 -19.58 30.27 11.89
C THR A 42 -18.58 29.16 11.55
N ALA A 43 -17.67 29.42 10.61
CA ALA A 43 -16.59 28.52 10.24
C ALA A 43 -15.72 28.19 11.47
N THR A 44 -15.54 26.91 11.73
CA THR A 44 -14.88 26.41 12.93
C THR A 44 -13.92 25.30 12.57
N ILE A 45 -12.77 25.30 13.22
CA ILE A 45 -11.77 24.25 13.15
C ILE A 45 -11.88 23.47 14.45
N VAL A 46 -12.06 22.15 14.37
CA VAL A 46 -12.29 21.30 15.54
C VAL A 46 -11.12 20.37 15.74
N TYR A 47 -10.69 20.20 17.00
CA TYR A 47 -9.74 19.18 17.38
C TYR A 47 -10.51 17.91 17.80
N PRO A 48 -10.45 16.82 17.02
CA PRO A 48 -11.38 15.69 17.18
C PRO A 48 -11.17 14.87 18.46
N TRP A 49 -9.99 14.99 19.10
CA TRP A 49 -9.60 14.19 20.26
C TRP A 49 -9.90 14.84 21.61
N GLN A 50 -10.22 16.14 21.63
CA GLN A 50 -10.58 16.84 22.85
C GLN A 50 -11.96 17.48 22.75
N PRO A 51 -12.90 17.11 23.63
CA PRO A 51 -14.22 17.73 23.66
C PRO A 51 -14.13 19.25 23.82
N ASN A 52 -14.93 19.97 23.06
CA ASN A 52 -15.00 21.44 23.07
C ASN A 52 -13.69 22.17 22.75
N SER A 53 -12.75 21.51 22.07
CA SER A 53 -11.55 22.15 21.55
C SER A 53 -11.78 22.58 20.11
N PHE A 54 -11.92 23.89 19.92
CA PHE A 54 -12.21 24.49 18.62
C PHE A 54 -11.52 25.85 18.48
N GLN A 55 -11.29 26.24 17.24
CA GLN A 55 -10.88 27.58 16.84
C GLN A 55 -11.90 28.10 15.82
N ARG A 56 -12.61 29.17 16.16
CA ARG A 56 -13.56 29.82 15.25
C ARG A 56 -12.87 30.85 14.39
N ILE A 57 -13.42 31.09 13.21
CA ILE A 57 -13.15 32.28 12.41
C ILE A 57 -14.29 33.26 12.65
N GLU A 58 -14.12 34.19 13.60
CA GLU A 58 -15.21 35.04 14.07
C GLU A 58 -15.86 35.83 12.93
N GLY A 59 -17.17 35.63 12.77
CA GLY A 59 -17.98 36.37 11.80
C GLY A 59 -17.83 35.90 10.35
N VAL A 60 -17.20 34.75 10.11
CA VAL A 60 -16.95 34.19 8.77
C VAL A 60 -17.60 32.83 8.64
N ARG A 61 -18.25 32.56 7.50
CA ARG A 61 -18.73 31.24 7.08
C ARG A 61 -17.81 30.67 6.00
N TRP A 62 -17.80 29.36 5.82
CA TRP A 62 -17.08 28.73 4.70
C TRP A 62 -17.58 29.22 3.33
N SER A 63 -18.88 29.51 3.22
CA SER A 63 -19.50 30.10 2.02
C SER A 63 -19.09 31.56 1.76
N ASP A 64 -18.45 32.24 2.73
CA ASP A 64 -17.94 33.60 2.54
C ASP A 64 -16.54 33.61 1.92
N LEU A 65 -15.88 32.44 1.86
CA LEU A 65 -14.52 32.28 1.36
C LEU A 65 -14.48 32.02 -0.15
N SER A 66 -13.35 32.36 -0.74
CA SER A 66 -12.95 32.07 -2.11
C SER A 66 -11.68 31.19 -2.12
N PRO A 67 -11.31 30.58 -3.26
CA PRO A 67 -10.04 29.85 -3.37
C PRO A 67 -8.81 30.66 -2.91
N ALA A 68 -8.83 31.99 -3.10
CA ALA A 68 -7.72 32.85 -2.71
C ALA A 68 -7.54 33.00 -1.19
N ASN A 69 -8.51 32.58 -0.38
CA ASN A 69 -8.45 32.64 1.08
C ASN A 69 -7.69 31.45 1.71
N PHE A 70 -7.28 30.47 0.92
CA PHE A 70 -6.47 29.35 1.38
C PHE A 70 -5.02 29.59 0.96
N ALA A 71 -4.10 29.61 1.92
CA ALA A 71 -2.68 29.48 1.60
C ALA A 71 -2.37 28.05 1.12
N ASP A 72 -1.18 27.84 0.55
CA ASP A 72 -0.77 26.52 0.09
C ASP A 72 -0.86 25.49 1.23
N VAL A 73 -1.61 24.41 1.02
CA VAL A 73 -1.81 23.34 1.99
C VAL A 73 -0.95 22.17 1.54
N GLY A 74 0.09 21.82 2.30
CA GLY A 74 1.07 20.81 1.87
C GLY A 74 0.55 19.37 1.86
N ASN A 75 -0.36 19.03 2.77
CA ASN A 75 -0.92 17.69 2.94
C ASN A 75 -2.11 17.46 1.96
N GLU A 76 -2.01 16.49 1.05
CA GLU A 76 -3.06 16.18 0.05
C GLU A 76 -4.38 15.79 0.70
N HIS A 77 -4.34 14.92 1.70
CA HIS A 77 -5.55 14.51 2.41
C HIS A 77 -6.26 15.70 3.07
N LEU A 78 -5.52 16.61 3.68
CA LEU A 78 -6.11 17.82 4.25
C LEU A 78 -6.68 18.74 3.15
N ARG A 79 -6.07 18.78 1.96
CA ARG A 79 -6.68 19.42 0.77
C ARG A 79 -7.98 18.71 0.37
N GLY A 80 -8.02 17.38 0.48
CA GLY A 80 -9.18 16.50 0.59
C GLY A 80 -10.35 17.10 1.33
N ASP A 81 -10.16 17.15 2.64
CA ASP A 81 -11.18 17.51 3.60
C ASP A 81 -11.63 18.96 3.48
N ILE A 82 -10.68 19.89 3.31
CA ILE A 82 -10.98 21.30 3.05
C ILE A 82 -11.83 21.43 1.79
N GLY A 83 -11.46 20.70 0.75
CA GLY A 83 -12.14 20.71 -0.53
C GLY A 83 -13.58 20.23 -0.44
N GLY A 84 -13.84 19.14 0.29
CA GLY A 84 -15.18 18.60 0.51
C GLY A 84 -16.09 19.62 1.20
N VAL A 85 -15.65 20.15 2.34
CA VAL A 85 -16.44 21.12 3.12
C VAL A 85 -16.67 22.41 2.34
N TYR A 86 -15.60 22.98 1.75
CA TYR A 86 -15.73 24.20 0.96
C TYR A 86 -16.67 24.02 -0.23
N SER A 87 -16.56 22.90 -0.94
CA SER A 87 -17.38 22.61 -2.13
C SER A 87 -18.85 22.46 -1.75
N TRP A 88 -19.16 21.81 -0.63
CA TRP A 88 -20.53 21.72 -0.15
C TRP A 88 -21.13 23.09 0.13
N GLU A 89 -20.42 23.91 0.90
CA GLU A 89 -20.89 25.24 1.33
C GLU A 89 -21.01 26.23 0.16
N ASN A 90 -20.23 26.01 -0.90
CA ASN A 90 -20.25 26.81 -2.12
C ASN A 90 -21.02 26.15 -3.28
N LYS A 91 -21.68 25.01 -3.03
CA LYS A 91 -22.55 24.30 -3.99
C LYS A 91 -21.81 23.90 -5.27
N LEU A 92 -20.58 23.40 -5.11
CA LEU A 92 -19.71 22.91 -6.17
C LEU A 92 -19.74 21.38 -6.20
N GLY A 93 -19.52 20.82 -7.39
CA GLY A 93 -19.41 19.37 -7.59
C GLY A 93 -20.74 18.66 -7.88
N PRO A 94 -20.72 17.31 -7.96
CA PRO A 94 -21.81 16.52 -8.53
C PRO A 94 -23.11 16.50 -7.71
N ALA A 95 -23.08 16.94 -6.45
CA ALA A 95 -24.27 16.96 -5.60
C ALA A 95 -25.27 18.04 -6.00
N PHE A 96 -24.86 19.03 -6.80
CA PHE A 96 -25.63 20.25 -7.04
C PHE A 96 -25.99 20.44 -8.50
N ASP A 97 -27.22 20.89 -8.76
CA ASP A 97 -27.64 21.35 -10.08
C ASP A 97 -27.05 22.75 -10.40
N ALA A 98 -27.24 23.23 -11.62
CA ALA A 98 -26.78 24.56 -12.03
C ALA A 98 -27.42 25.73 -11.22
N GLY A 99 -28.50 25.47 -10.49
CA GLY A 99 -29.14 26.40 -9.57
C GLY A 99 -28.60 26.30 -8.14
N GLY A 100 -27.69 25.37 -7.86
CA GLY A 100 -27.14 25.13 -6.54
C GLY A 100 -28.13 24.44 -5.59
N ASN A 101 -29.08 23.67 -6.12
CA ASN A 101 -29.93 22.79 -5.34
C ASN A 101 -29.32 21.40 -5.33
N VAL A 102 -29.46 20.70 -4.21
CA VAL A 102 -29.07 19.28 -4.14
C VAL A 102 -29.90 18.51 -5.17
N ILE A 103 -29.21 17.76 -6.03
CA ILE A 103 -29.86 16.90 -7.03
C ILE A 103 -30.54 15.77 -6.28
N ALA A 104 -31.88 15.69 -6.40
CA ALA A 104 -32.60 14.51 -5.95
C ALA A 104 -32.27 13.37 -6.92
N GLY A 105 -31.59 12.36 -6.42
CA GLY A 105 -31.17 11.19 -7.18
C GLY A 105 -30.90 10.03 -6.24
N ASP A 106 -30.32 8.99 -6.81
CA ASP A 106 -30.07 7.73 -6.10
C ASP A 106 -28.79 7.82 -5.25
N THR A 107 -28.22 9.00 -5.00
CA THR A 107 -26.98 9.20 -4.23
C THR A 107 -27.22 10.06 -2.99
N VAL A 108 -26.81 9.56 -1.82
CA VAL A 108 -26.84 10.29 -0.54
C VAL A 108 -25.43 10.75 -0.19
N TYR A 109 -25.22 12.07 -0.22
CA TYR A 109 -23.93 12.67 0.13
C TYR A 109 -23.80 12.90 1.64
N ILE A 110 -22.87 12.16 2.25
CA ILE A 110 -22.52 12.26 3.67
C ILE A 110 -21.59 13.45 3.91
N ARG A 111 -21.76 14.09 5.06
CA ARG A 111 -21.05 15.30 5.48
C ARG A 111 -20.67 15.19 6.95
N SER A 112 -19.64 15.95 7.33
CA SER A 112 -19.10 15.93 8.69
C SER A 112 -19.06 17.29 9.37
N HIS A 113 -19.30 18.39 8.65
CA HIS A 113 -18.97 19.73 9.12
C HIS A 113 -20.14 20.48 9.75
N GLU A 114 -21.37 19.95 9.73
CA GLU A 114 -22.56 20.67 10.20
C GLU A 114 -22.91 20.36 11.67
N LYS A 115 -22.53 21.24 12.60
CA LYS A 115 -22.65 20.98 14.03
C LYS A 115 -24.06 21.09 14.56
N ASN A 116 -24.49 20.05 15.28
CA ASN A 116 -25.77 20.00 15.99
C ASN A 116 -26.99 20.39 15.14
N ILE A 117 -26.94 20.14 13.82
CA ILE A 117 -28.10 20.37 12.94
C ILE A 117 -29.23 19.36 13.16
N GLY A 118 -29.03 18.39 14.06
CA GLY A 118 -29.90 17.26 14.28
C GLY A 118 -29.54 16.08 13.38
N GLU A 119 -30.41 15.08 13.37
CA GLU A 119 -30.28 13.90 12.53
C GLU A 119 -30.96 14.12 11.18
N THR A 120 -30.24 13.85 10.10
CA THR A 120 -30.82 13.85 8.74
C THR A 120 -31.49 12.50 8.50
N VAL A 121 -32.81 12.50 8.27
CA VAL A 121 -33.55 11.26 7.96
C VAL A 121 -33.55 11.03 6.45
N VAL A 122 -33.09 9.84 6.06
CA VAL A 122 -33.07 9.31 4.70
C VAL A 122 -34.11 8.20 4.62
N ASP A 123 -35.22 8.49 3.95
CA ASP A 123 -36.31 7.53 3.75
C ASP A 123 -36.27 6.92 2.36
N GLY A 124 -36.48 5.61 2.27
CA GLY A 124 -36.66 4.91 0.99
C GLY A 124 -35.39 4.66 0.20
N PHE A 125 -34.21 4.74 0.85
CA PHE A 125 -32.93 4.31 0.28
C PHE A 125 -32.98 2.82 -0.06
N ASP A 126 -32.65 2.45 -1.29
CA ASP A 126 -32.49 1.07 -1.75
C ASP A 126 -31.00 0.70 -1.81
N PRO A 127 -30.47 -0.10 -0.86
CA PRO A 127 -29.05 -0.46 -0.82
C PRO A 127 -28.52 -1.15 -2.07
N ILE A 128 -29.39 -1.67 -2.94
CA ILE A 128 -29.02 -2.34 -4.19
C ILE A 128 -28.74 -1.34 -5.31
N THR A 129 -29.48 -0.24 -5.38
CA THR A 129 -29.44 0.71 -6.50
C THR A 129 -28.91 2.08 -6.13
N ASP A 130 -29.04 2.46 -4.87
CA ASP A 130 -28.70 3.78 -4.38
C ASP A 130 -27.30 3.77 -3.75
N GLU A 131 -26.64 4.91 -3.80
CA GLU A 131 -25.27 5.14 -3.42
C GLU A 131 -25.17 5.98 -2.15
N ILE A 132 -24.17 5.69 -1.31
CA ILE A 132 -23.75 6.54 -0.19
C ILE A 132 -22.39 7.11 -0.55
N SER A 133 -22.27 8.43 -0.65
CA SER A 133 -21.04 9.08 -1.12
C SER A 133 -20.41 9.97 -0.06
N PHE A 134 -19.13 9.72 0.22
CA PHE A 134 -18.30 10.45 1.18
C PHE A 134 -17.50 11.59 0.53
N LEU A 135 -17.83 11.94 -0.72
CA LEU A 135 -17.09 12.94 -1.50
C LEU A 135 -17.02 14.34 -0.86
N TYR A 136 -18.01 14.70 -0.03
CA TYR A 136 -18.04 15.97 0.73
C TYR A 136 -17.76 15.78 2.23
N PHE A 137 -17.37 14.57 2.62
CA PHE A 137 -17.00 14.27 4.00
C PHE A 137 -15.57 14.76 4.23
N GLY A 138 -15.39 15.65 5.21
CA GLY A 138 -14.10 16.30 5.48
C GLY A 138 -13.56 15.93 6.85
N THR A 139 -13.58 14.64 7.19
CA THR A 139 -12.97 14.14 8.41
C THR A 139 -12.54 12.69 8.24
N ARG A 140 -11.37 12.40 8.78
CA ARG A 140 -10.95 11.04 9.09
C ARG A 140 -11.65 10.46 10.32
N GLU A 141 -11.70 11.26 11.38
CA GLU A 141 -11.77 10.68 12.71
C GLU A 141 -13.21 10.47 13.19
N ARG A 142 -13.42 9.34 13.88
CA ARG A 142 -14.62 9.06 14.68
C ARG A 142 -15.91 9.05 13.86
N LEU A 143 -15.85 8.43 12.68
CA LEU A 143 -17.00 7.96 11.91
C LEU A 143 -17.54 6.66 12.53
N LEU A 144 -18.83 6.62 12.83
CA LEU A 144 -19.52 5.45 13.34
C LEU A 144 -20.68 5.07 12.42
N VAL A 145 -20.86 3.77 12.21
CA VAL A 145 -21.99 3.19 11.47
C VAL A 145 -22.61 2.09 12.32
N GLU A 146 -23.84 2.32 12.79
CA GLU A 146 -24.52 1.45 13.74
C GLU A 146 -25.94 1.14 13.30
N ASN A 147 -26.44 -0.05 13.65
CA ASN A 147 -27.86 -0.36 13.54
C ASN A 147 -28.59 0.14 14.80
N ASP A 148 -29.67 0.90 14.61
CA ASP A 148 -30.57 1.37 15.65
C ASP A 148 -32.00 0.89 15.36
N GLY A 149 -32.34 -0.25 15.96
CA GLY A 149 -33.61 -0.92 15.68
C GLY A 149 -33.68 -1.39 14.21
N PRO A 150 -34.69 -0.97 13.41
CA PRO A 150 -34.77 -1.30 12.00
C PRO A 150 -33.95 -0.36 11.10
N ASP A 151 -33.32 0.67 11.66
CA ASP A 151 -32.63 1.71 10.90
C ASP A 151 -31.11 1.56 11.03
N MET A 152 -30.38 2.20 10.12
CA MET A 152 -28.94 2.36 10.17
C MET A 152 -28.61 3.84 10.40
N VAL A 153 -27.65 4.13 11.27
CA VAL A 153 -27.21 5.48 11.59
C VAL A 153 -25.73 5.61 11.25
N ILE A 154 -25.40 6.58 10.40
CA ILE A 154 -24.03 7.04 10.14
C ILE A 154 -23.82 8.32 10.94
N SER A 155 -22.78 8.41 11.77
CA SER A 155 -22.52 9.59 12.61
C SER A 155 -21.05 9.97 12.67
N SER A 156 -20.80 11.28 12.76
CA SER A 156 -19.48 11.87 13.01
C SER A 156 -19.47 12.48 14.41
N GLU A 157 -18.79 11.84 15.36
CA GLU A 157 -18.83 12.24 16.78
C GLU A 157 -18.29 13.66 17.07
N PRO A 158 -17.19 14.13 16.46
CA PRO A 158 -16.58 15.42 16.82
C PRO A 158 -17.52 16.62 16.64
N ILE A 159 -18.39 16.54 15.63
CA ILE A 159 -19.36 17.58 15.25
C ILE A 159 -20.78 17.19 15.66
N GLY A 160 -21.04 15.90 15.90
CA GLY A 160 -22.35 15.36 16.27
C GLY A 160 -23.33 15.29 15.11
N GLN A 161 -22.85 15.37 13.87
CA GLN A 161 -23.68 15.23 12.67
C GLN A 161 -24.04 13.76 12.45
N SER A 162 -25.30 13.47 12.12
CA SER A 162 -25.74 12.10 11.83
C SER A 162 -26.78 12.01 10.71
N PHE A 163 -26.81 10.83 10.08
CA PHE A 163 -27.74 10.43 9.02
C PHE A 163 -28.40 9.11 9.42
N ARG A 164 -29.73 9.07 9.46
CA ARG A 164 -30.51 7.86 9.73
C ARG A 164 -31.16 7.38 8.44
N PHE A 165 -30.83 6.17 8.04
CA PHE A 165 -31.42 5.46 6.91
C PHE A 165 -32.53 4.55 7.43
N THR A 166 -33.78 4.86 7.10
CA THR A 166 -34.92 4.14 7.67
C THR A 166 -35.15 2.79 7.00
N ASN A 167 -35.39 1.75 7.80
CA ASN A 167 -35.57 0.37 7.34
C ASN A 167 -34.39 -0.20 6.52
N VAL A 168 -33.19 0.33 6.73
CA VAL A 168 -31.95 -0.18 6.16
C VAL A 168 -31.08 -0.64 7.33
N GLN A 169 -30.46 -1.80 7.22
CA GLN A 169 -29.42 -2.23 8.15
C GLN A 169 -28.06 -2.16 7.46
N ARG A 170 -27.00 -2.03 8.24
CA ARG A 170 -25.62 -2.04 7.75
C ARG A 170 -25.31 -3.29 6.92
N GLU A 171 -25.89 -4.44 7.27
CA GLU A 171 -25.72 -5.71 6.56
C GLU A 171 -26.46 -5.75 5.21
N ASP A 172 -27.35 -4.79 4.94
CA ASP A 172 -28.03 -4.66 3.65
C ASP A 172 -27.18 -3.91 2.62
N LEU A 173 -26.16 -3.15 3.06
CA LEU A 173 -25.30 -2.36 2.20
C LEU A 173 -24.51 -3.21 1.20
N ILE A 174 -24.26 -2.63 0.04
CA ILE A 174 -23.42 -3.19 -1.02
C ILE A 174 -22.15 -2.34 -1.12
N GLY A 175 -20.97 -2.97 -1.01
CA GLY A 175 -19.69 -2.25 -1.00
C GLY A 175 -19.49 -1.34 -2.22
N GLN A 176 -19.82 -1.84 -3.42
CA GLN A 176 -19.79 -1.06 -4.67
C GLN A 176 -20.61 0.24 -4.61
N ASN A 177 -21.67 0.29 -3.81
CA ASN A 177 -22.56 1.44 -3.72
C ASN A 177 -22.15 2.41 -2.60
N ILE A 178 -20.96 2.24 -2.03
CA ILE A 178 -20.39 3.17 -1.05
C ILE A 178 -19.14 3.78 -1.69
N GLU A 179 -19.17 5.10 -1.85
CA GLU A 179 -18.16 5.85 -2.57
C GLU A 179 -17.29 6.67 -1.61
N PHE A 180 -15.98 6.61 -1.82
CA PHE A 180 -14.96 7.38 -1.13
C PHE A 180 -13.98 7.98 -2.14
N HIS A 181 -13.20 8.97 -1.73
CA HIS A 181 -11.93 9.22 -2.42
C HIS A 181 -10.80 8.40 -1.82
N PHE A 182 -9.68 8.30 -2.52
CA PHE A 182 -8.58 7.38 -2.19
C PHE A 182 -8.09 7.48 -0.75
N ASP A 183 -7.72 8.69 -0.30
CA ASP A 183 -7.13 8.88 1.03
C ASP A 183 -8.06 8.45 2.18
N GLN A 184 -9.38 8.59 2.01
CA GLN A 184 -10.38 8.17 3.00
C GLN A 184 -10.38 6.65 3.27
N ILE A 185 -9.92 5.85 2.31
CA ILE A 185 -9.84 4.40 2.47
C ILE A 185 -8.42 3.98 2.82
N VAL A 186 -7.42 4.53 2.12
CA VAL A 186 -6.04 4.05 2.22
C VAL A 186 -5.30 4.65 3.41
N GLU A 187 -5.56 5.91 3.74
CA GLU A 187 -4.93 6.58 4.90
C GLU A 187 -5.85 6.59 6.13
N ASP A 188 -7.16 6.73 5.94
CA ASP A 188 -8.11 6.90 7.04
C ASP A 188 -8.77 5.62 7.53
N LEU A 189 -8.75 4.58 6.70
CA LEU A 189 -9.37 3.30 7.01
C LEU A 189 -10.88 3.44 7.33
N LEU A 190 -11.59 4.35 6.63
CA LEU A 190 -13.04 4.55 6.83
C LEU A 190 -13.86 3.32 6.43
N ASP A 191 -13.30 2.43 5.61
CA ASP A 191 -13.85 1.12 5.26
C ASP A 191 -14.26 0.30 6.49
N ARG A 192 -13.50 0.42 7.58
CA ARG A 192 -13.69 -0.34 8.82
C ARG A 192 -15.02 -0.05 9.49
N ALA A 193 -15.49 1.20 9.45
CA ALA A 193 -16.78 1.58 10.01
C ALA A 193 -17.92 0.81 9.34
N PHE A 194 -17.75 0.48 8.06
CA PHE A 194 -18.72 -0.28 7.27
C PHE A 194 -18.47 -1.79 7.26
N SER A 195 -17.33 -2.25 7.80
CA SER A 195 -16.94 -3.67 7.77
C SER A 195 -16.82 -4.22 6.35
N PHE A 196 -16.25 -3.42 5.45
CA PHE A 196 -15.79 -3.84 4.15
C PHE A 196 -14.26 -3.83 4.12
N THR A 197 -13.66 -4.58 3.19
CA THR A 197 -12.26 -4.34 2.82
C THR A 197 -12.18 -3.17 1.85
N PRO A 198 -11.02 -2.50 1.73
CA PRO A 198 -10.82 -1.43 0.76
C PRO A 198 -11.33 -1.79 -0.64
N GLU A 199 -10.99 -2.95 -1.18
CA GLU A 199 -11.31 -3.40 -2.55
C GLU A 199 -12.80 -3.54 -2.82
N GLN A 200 -13.58 -3.76 -1.76
CA GLN A 200 -15.03 -3.91 -1.86
C GLN A 200 -15.72 -2.56 -2.05
N LEU A 201 -15.06 -1.45 -1.75
CA LEU A 201 -15.61 -0.09 -1.81
C LEU A 201 -15.20 0.64 -3.10
N THR A 202 -16.07 1.55 -3.54
CA THR A 202 -15.84 2.36 -4.73
C THR A 202 -14.98 3.58 -4.40
N LEU A 203 -13.93 3.78 -5.19
CA LEU A 203 -13.12 4.99 -5.20
C LEU A 203 -13.55 5.86 -6.39
N VAL A 204 -13.96 7.09 -6.10
CA VAL A 204 -14.42 8.08 -7.08
C VAL A 204 -13.48 9.28 -7.14
N SER A 205 -13.43 9.93 -8.31
CA SER A 205 -12.68 11.17 -8.46
C SER A 205 -13.32 12.33 -7.73
N ARG A 206 -12.45 13.23 -7.27
CA ARG A 206 -12.80 14.54 -6.72
C ARG A 206 -12.90 15.62 -7.81
N GLU A 207 -12.89 15.23 -9.08
CA GLU A 207 -13.05 16.16 -10.20
C GLU A 207 -14.35 16.97 -10.05
N GLY A 208 -14.22 18.30 -10.16
CA GLY A 208 -15.32 19.23 -9.98
C GLY A 208 -15.52 19.75 -8.56
N LEU A 209 -14.79 19.22 -7.57
CA LEU A 209 -14.66 19.81 -6.25
C LEU A 209 -13.48 20.80 -6.23
N PHE A 210 -13.55 21.76 -5.32
CA PHE A 210 -12.41 22.59 -4.99
C PHE A 210 -11.35 21.76 -4.26
N THR A 211 -10.09 21.97 -4.61
CA THR A 211 -8.93 21.46 -3.87
C THR A 211 -7.98 22.65 -3.72
N PRO A 212 -7.59 23.05 -2.49
CA PRO A 212 -6.57 24.07 -2.30
C PRO A 212 -5.27 23.74 -3.05
N GLU A 213 -4.47 24.73 -3.40
CA GLU A 213 -3.15 24.49 -4.00
C GLU A 213 -2.17 23.96 -2.94
N GLY A 214 -1.15 23.21 -3.38
CA GLY A 214 -0.03 22.78 -2.55
C GLY A 214 0.44 21.36 -2.86
N GLY A 215 1.63 21.02 -2.33
CA GLY A 215 2.21 19.66 -2.24
C GLY A 215 2.23 18.79 -3.51
N PRO A 216 2.80 17.58 -3.43
CA PRO A 216 2.57 16.53 -4.41
C PRO A 216 1.18 15.90 -4.21
N THR A 217 0.58 15.40 -5.29
CA THR A 217 -0.66 14.61 -5.28
C THR A 217 -0.31 13.13 -5.44
N ASP A 218 -1.02 12.25 -4.74
CA ASP A 218 -0.95 10.79 -4.88
C ASP A 218 -1.44 10.29 -6.26
N GLY A 219 -2.18 11.13 -7.00
CA GLY A 219 -2.56 10.91 -8.39
C GLY A 219 -4.06 10.65 -8.55
N PHE A 220 -4.50 10.34 -9.78
CA PHE A 220 -5.89 10.01 -10.02
C PHE A 220 -6.14 8.54 -9.71
N GLN A 221 -6.97 8.28 -8.70
CA GLN A 221 -7.21 6.93 -8.18
C GLN A 221 -8.71 6.66 -8.11
N GLU A 222 -9.25 6.09 -9.19
CA GLU A 222 -10.64 5.61 -9.28
C GLU A 222 -10.66 4.08 -9.39
N ARG A 223 -11.66 3.48 -8.74
CA ARG A 223 -11.86 2.02 -8.77
C ARG A 223 -13.31 1.72 -8.44
N LEU A 224 -13.96 0.92 -9.27
CA LEU A 224 -15.28 0.40 -8.93
C LEU A 224 -15.14 -0.65 -7.81
N GLY A 225 -15.94 -0.54 -6.76
CA GLY A 225 -16.02 -1.53 -5.69
C GLY A 225 -16.69 -2.84 -6.12
N GLN A 226 -16.84 -3.76 -5.17
CA GLN A 226 -17.41 -5.07 -5.44
C GLN A 226 -18.88 -5.14 -5.04
N PHE A 227 -19.68 -5.81 -5.87
CA PHE A 227 -21.08 -6.07 -5.57
C PHE A 227 -21.21 -7.19 -4.51
N VAL A 228 -20.86 -6.87 -3.27
CA VAL A 228 -20.87 -7.79 -2.13
C VAL A 228 -21.52 -7.13 -0.92
N ARG A 229 -22.15 -7.94 -0.08
CA ARG A 229 -22.67 -7.48 1.21
C ARG A 229 -21.60 -7.62 2.29
N ASN A 230 -21.72 -6.78 3.30
CA ASN A 230 -20.95 -6.87 4.54
C ASN A 230 -21.13 -8.26 5.17
N ASP A 231 -20.03 -8.92 5.54
CA ASP A 231 -20.02 -10.25 6.14
C ASP A 231 -20.17 -10.24 7.68
N GLY A 232 -20.26 -9.03 8.27
CA GLY A 232 -20.44 -8.75 9.68
C GLY A 232 -19.13 -8.74 10.48
N THR A 233 -17.97 -8.96 9.85
CA THR A 233 -16.68 -8.92 10.55
C THR A 233 -16.18 -7.49 10.67
N ILE A 234 -16.16 -6.95 11.90
CA ILE A 234 -15.73 -5.57 12.16
C ILE A 234 -14.22 -5.58 12.45
N PRO A 235 -13.37 -4.96 11.61
CA PRO A 235 -12.10 -4.45 12.08
C PRO A 235 -12.39 -3.23 12.97
N GLY A 236 -11.88 -3.19 14.20
CA GLY A 236 -12.18 -2.09 15.14
C GLY A 236 -11.91 -0.69 14.55
N VAL A 237 -12.73 0.29 14.94
CA VAL A 237 -12.55 1.73 14.64
C VAL A 237 -11.84 2.37 15.84
N ALA A 238 -10.83 3.21 15.59
CA ALA A 238 -10.09 3.90 16.64
C ALA A 238 -10.98 4.88 17.43
N GLN A 239 -10.82 4.87 18.76
CA GLN A 239 -11.51 5.76 19.70
C GLN A 239 -10.56 6.80 20.32
N THR A 240 -9.25 6.58 20.21
CA THR A 240 -8.21 7.52 20.64
C THR A 240 -7.19 7.79 19.54
N GLU A 241 -6.41 8.85 19.71
CA GLU A 241 -5.30 9.20 18.81
C GLU A 241 -4.27 8.07 18.74
N GLU A 242 -3.95 7.45 19.88
CA GLU A 242 -3.02 6.33 19.97
C GLU A 242 -3.53 5.07 19.27
N GLU A 243 -4.81 4.73 19.43
CA GLU A 243 -5.43 3.59 18.72
C GLU A 243 -5.45 3.82 17.19
N SER A 244 -5.69 5.07 16.79
CA SER A 244 -5.67 5.47 15.38
C SER A 244 -4.26 5.31 14.77
N ALA A 245 -3.24 5.70 15.53
CA ALA A 245 -1.84 5.48 15.16
C ALA A 245 -1.46 3.98 15.12
N GLU A 246 -1.93 3.18 16.08
CA GLU A 246 -1.65 1.73 16.16
C GLU A 246 -2.30 0.94 15.01
N LEU A 247 -3.52 1.31 14.60
CA LEU A 247 -4.19 0.69 13.45
C LEU A 247 -3.41 0.96 12.15
N LEU A 248 -2.91 2.18 11.96
CA LEU A 248 -2.02 2.52 10.83
C LEU A 248 -0.74 1.67 10.82
N MET A 249 -0.13 1.41 11.98
CA MET A 249 1.07 0.58 12.10
C MET A 249 0.81 -0.87 11.69
N THR A 250 -0.37 -1.39 12.03
CA THR A 250 -0.76 -2.78 11.78
C THR A 250 -1.11 -3.02 10.30
N VAL A 251 -1.70 -2.04 9.63
CA VAL A 251 -2.07 -2.12 8.20
C VAL A 251 -0.88 -1.75 7.30
N GLY A 252 -0.04 -0.80 7.71
CA GLY A 252 1.08 -0.30 6.91
C GLY A 252 2.40 -1.08 7.03
N ASN A 253 2.45 -2.17 7.82
CA ASN A 253 3.66 -2.98 8.05
C ASN A 253 4.92 -2.13 8.39
N MET A 254 4.77 -1.06 9.18
CA MET A 254 5.85 -0.09 9.45
C MET A 254 6.66 -0.40 10.74
N PRO A 255 8.01 -0.32 10.73
CA PRO A 255 8.83 -0.55 11.93
C PRO A 255 8.74 0.58 12.97
N ALA A 256 8.74 0.21 14.26
CA ALA A 256 8.65 1.11 15.43
C ALA A 256 9.70 2.24 15.52
N GLY A 257 10.78 2.19 14.72
CA GLY A 257 11.85 3.19 14.70
C GLY A 257 11.48 4.55 14.08
N MET A 258 10.34 4.65 13.40
CA MET A 258 9.87 5.90 12.76
C MET A 258 9.04 6.81 13.70
N MET A 259 8.80 6.40 14.95
CA MET A 259 7.98 7.14 15.94
C MET A 259 8.59 8.45 16.46
N MET A 260 9.85 8.77 16.17
CA MET A 260 10.55 9.88 16.84
C MET A 260 10.44 11.24 16.15
N ASN A 261 9.38 11.53 15.37
CA ASN A 261 9.17 12.89 14.80
C ASN A 261 7.72 13.26 14.42
N SER A 262 6.69 12.65 15.01
CA SER A 262 5.29 13.13 14.82
C SER A 262 4.62 13.70 16.06
N GLU A 263 5.30 13.72 17.20
CA GLU A 263 4.76 14.31 18.43
C GLU A 263 5.32 15.71 18.68
N SER A 264 4.59 16.76 18.30
CA SER A 264 4.30 17.87 19.21
C SER A 264 3.41 18.94 18.57
N VAL A 265 2.27 19.20 19.19
CA VAL A 265 1.66 20.55 19.17
C VAL A 265 1.97 21.22 20.50
N THR A 266 3.09 21.93 20.55
CA THR A 266 3.12 23.33 21.02
C THR A 266 4.33 24.03 20.43
N GLY A 267 4.09 24.90 19.44
CA GLY A 267 5.07 25.86 18.90
C GLY A 267 6.24 25.25 18.12
N VAL A 268 6.02 24.97 16.83
CA VAL A 268 6.95 24.82 15.66
C VAL A 268 8.45 24.62 15.99
N PRO A 269 9.21 23.61 15.50
CA PRO A 269 9.08 22.78 14.29
C PRO A 269 9.27 21.25 14.48
N GLY A 270 8.66 20.43 13.63
CA GLY A 270 8.83 18.97 13.63
C GLY A 270 7.75 18.21 12.85
N GLY A 271 7.25 18.80 11.75
CA GLY A 271 6.14 18.22 10.96
C GLY A 271 6.60 17.18 9.93
N ASP A 272 7.82 16.69 10.07
CA ASP A 272 8.58 16.05 9.00
C ASP A 272 8.56 14.53 9.15
N GLY A 273 8.22 13.97 10.32
CA GLY A 273 8.37 12.54 10.62
C GLY A 273 7.43 11.64 9.83
N PHE A 274 6.14 11.97 9.80
CA PHE A 274 5.14 11.13 9.14
C PHE A 274 5.16 11.30 7.62
N GLN A 275 5.35 12.52 7.10
CA GLN A 275 5.47 12.74 5.64
C GLN A 275 6.77 12.22 5.08
N GLN A 276 7.88 12.28 5.81
CA GLN A 276 9.13 11.65 5.38
C GLN A 276 9.05 10.13 5.54
N ALA A 277 8.33 9.60 6.55
CA ALA A 277 8.04 8.17 6.65
C ALA A 277 7.12 7.69 5.52
N MET A 278 6.00 8.35 5.23
CA MET A 278 5.09 8.07 4.10
C MET A 278 5.78 8.29 2.75
N GLN A 279 6.57 9.34 2.55
CA GLN A 279 7.38 9.49 1.34
C GLN A 279 8.43 8.38 1.25
N ASN A 280 9.08 8.00 2.35
CA ASN A 280 10.02 6.86 2.35
C ASN A 280 9.29 5.53 2.09
N VAL A 281 8.03 5.40 2.51
CA VAL A 281 7.17 4.23 2.29
C VAL A 281 6.66 4.18 0.84
N MET A 282 6.12 5.28 0.31
CA MET A 282 5.74 5.41 -1.10
C MET A 282 6.96 5.28 -2.04
N MET A 283 8.12 5.78 -1.64
CA MET A 283 9.41 5.56 -2.32
C MET A 283 9.92 4.12 -2.12
N SER A 284 9.46 3.41 -1.10
CA SER A 284 9.71 1.97 -0.93
C SER A 284 8.70 1.08 -1.64
N MET A 285 7.66 1.65 -2.27
CA MET A 285 6.70 0.91 -3.10
C MET A 285 7.04 1.15 -4.57
N GLY A 286 7.01 0.11 -5.40
CA GLY A 286 7.20 0.26 -6.83
C GLY A 286 5.90 0.59 -7.58
N PRO A 287 5.99 0.90 -8.87
CA PRO A 287 4.86 1.39 -9.65
C PRO A 287 3.84 0.27 -9.91
N THR A 288 2.56 0.62 -9.98
CA THR A 288 1.50 -0.30 -10.43
C THR A 288 1.32 -0.20 -11.95
N GLN A 289 1.23 -1.35 -12.63
CA GLN A 289 1.04 -1.46 -14.08
C GLN A 289 -0.01 -2.52 -14.40
N ASN A 290 -1.09 -2.14 -15.08
CA ASN A 290 -2.18 -3.05 -15.45
C ASN A 290 -2.75 -3.86 -14.27
N GLY A 291 -2.83 -3.24 -13.09
CA GLY A 291 -3.28 -3.91 -11.86
C GLY A 291 -2.26 -4.86 -11.23
N ILE A 292 -0.99 -4.80 -11.66
CA ILE A 292 0.13 -5.52 -11.04
C ILE A 292 1.00 -4.52 -10.31
N GLU A 293 1.16 -4.71 -9.01
CA GLU A 293 2.09 -3.91 -8.22
C GLU A 293 3.50 -4.43 -8.44
N LEU A 294 4.42 -3.54 -8.78
CA LEU A 294 5.83 -3.88 -8.92
C LEU A 294 6.56 -3.54 -7.63
N ASP A 295 7.47 -4.41 -7.24
CA ASP A 295 8.39 -4.19 -6.13
C ASP A 295 9.76 -4.75 -6.52
N ILE A 296 10.81 -4.35 -5.84
CA ILE A 296 12.17 -4.81 -6.13
C ILE A 296 13.01 -4.94 -4.87
N GLU A 297 13.73 -6.04 -4.80
CA GLU A 297 14.72 -6.29 -3.76
C GLU A 297 16.04 -6.74 -4.40
N GLY A 298 17.16 -6.38 -3.78
CA GLY A 298 18.49 -6.73 -4.26
C GLY A 298 19.54 -5.81 -3.67
N THR A 299 20.81 -6.05 -4.00
CA THR A 299 21.92 -5.23 -3.49
C THR A 299 22.93 -5.01 -4.60
N THR A 300 23.43 -3.76 -4.73
CA THR A 300 24.52 -3.44 -5.65
C THR A 300 25.86 -3.91 -5.11
N TRP A 301 26.76 -4.33 -5.98
CA TRP A 301 28.15 -4.64 -5.62
C TRP A 301 29.12 -3.56 -6.14
N SER A 302 30.35 -3.58 -5.62
CA SER A 302 31.42 -2.66 -6.03
C SER A 302 31.63 -2.67 -7.56
N GLY A 303 31.41 -1.53 -8.20
CA GLY A 303 31.38 -1.40 -9.66
C GLY A 303 29.98 -1.17 -10.24
N GLY A 304 28.94 -1.13 -9.40
CA GLY A 304 27.58 -0.73 -9.74
C GLY A 304 26.71 -1.82 -10.37
N GLY A 305 27.21 -3.05 -10.53
CA GLY A 305 26.37 -4.17 -10.95
C GLY A 305 25.50 -4.66 -9.79
N PHE A 306 24.40 -5.35 -10.11
CA PHE A 306 23.52 -5.95 -9.11
C PHE A 306 22.75 -7.16 -9.65
N GLY A 307 22.34 -8.02 -8.73
CA GLY A 307 21.29 -9.03 -8.92
C GLY A 307 20.09 -8.60 -8.09
N ALA A 308 18.90 -8.71 -8.66
CA ALA A 308 17.67 -8.27 -8.02
C ALA A 308 16.47 -9.13 -8.44
N ASP A 309 15.48 -9.15 -7.57
CA ASP A 309 14.20 -9.78 -7.79
C ASP A 309 13.16 -8.71 -8.03
N LEU A 310 12.61 -8.70 -9.25
CA LEU A 310 11.41 -7.92 -9.54
C LEU A 310 10.21 -8.75 -9.07
N ILE A 311 9.50 -8.24 -8.07
CA ILE A 311 8.33 -8.88 -7.48
C ILE A 311 7.10 -8.29 -8.17
N LEU A 312 6.26 -9.14 -8.75
CA LEU A 312 5.00 -8.76 -9.39
C LEU A 312 3.87 -9.28 -8.51
N LYS A 313 3.18 -8.39 -7.81
CA LYS A 313 2.07 -8.73 -6.92
C LYS A 313 0.76 -8.50 -7.64
N ASN A 314 -0.13 -9.49 -7.56
CA ASN A 314 -1.49 -9.39 -8.07
C ASN A 314 -2.43 -9.19 -6.87
N PRO A 315 -2.79 -7.95 -6.54
CA PRO A 315 -3.70 -7.65 -5.43
C PRO A 315 -5.15 -8.04 -5.75
N SER A 316 -5.47 -8.49 -6.98
CA SER A 316 -6.82 -8.89 -7.33
C SER A 316 -7.17 -10.29 -6.81
N ASN A 317 -8.47 -10.54 -6.66
CA ASN A 317 -9.01 -11.84 -6.27
C ASN A 317 -9.13 -12.83 -7.44
N GLU A 318 -8.64 -12.48 -8.63
CA GLU A 318 -8.59 -13.35 -9.81
C GLU A 318 -7.14 -13.56 -10.23
N SER A 319 -6.83 -14.72 -10.81
CA SER A 319 -5.49 -14.95 -11.35
C SER A 319 -5.26 -14.13 -12.61
N LEU A 320 -4.16 -13.37 -12.67
CA LEU A 320 -3.75 -12.66 -13.89
C LEU A 320 -3.00 -13.60 -14.82
N THR A 321 -3.43 -13.69 -16.09
CA THR A 321 -2.76 -14.51 -17.11
C THR A 321 -2.18 -13.64 -18.22
N ASP A 322 -1.11 -14.10 -18.88
CA ASP A 322 -0.43 -13.40 -19.96
C ASP A 322 -0.06 -11.95 -19.61
N TRP A 323 0.40 -11.75 -18.36
CA TRP A 323 0.73 -10.43 -17.84
C TRP A 323 1.79 -9.72 -18.68
N ARG A 324 1.79 -8.40 -18.63
CA ARG A 324 2.83 -7.58 -19.26
C ARG A 324 3.02 -6.32 -18.45
N VAL A 325 4.27 -6.07 -18.08
CA VAL A 325 4.64 -4.87 -17.33
C VAL A 325 5.70 -4.10 -18.10
N SER A 326 5.61 -2.77 -18.07
CA SER A 326 6.56 -1.89 -18.73
C SER A 326 6.88 -0.73 -17.80
N PHE A 327 8.16 -0.50 -17.54
CA PHE A 327 8.62 0.53 -16.60
C PHE A 327 9.95 1.13 -17.06
N VAL A 328 10.27 2.33 -16.59
CA VAL A 328 11.55 2.98 -16.80
C VAL A 328 12.43 2.75 -15.58
N ALA A 329 13.61 2.19 -15.79
CA ALA A 329 14.58 1.89 -14.73
C ALA A 329 15.84 2.77 -14.83
N LYS A 330 16.40 3.13 -13.67
CA LYS A 330 17.71 3.81 -13.51
C LYS A 330 18.88 2.81 -13.57
N ALA A 331 18.77 1.81 -14.44
CA ALA A 331 19.76 0.76 -14.65
C ALA A 331 19.86 0.41 -16.14
N ASN A 332 20.91 -0.31 -16.52
CA ASN A 332 21.15 -0.80 -17.88
C ASN A 332 21.66 -2.25 -17.86
N SER A 333 21.96 -2.81 -19.03
CA SER A 333 22.58 -4.14 -19.16
C SER A 333 21.78 -5.29 -18.53
N PHE A 334 20.44 -5.24 -18.61
CA PHE A 334 19.54 -6.26 -18.06
C PHE A 334 19.77 -7.65 -18.67
N GLN A 335 19.88 -8.64 -17.80
CA GLN A 335 19.93 -10.07 -18.13
C GLN A 335 19.08 -10.82 -17.11
N GLY A 336 17.88 -11.26 -17.50
CA GLY A 336 16.98 -11.97 -16.61
C GLY A 336 16.61 -13.35 -17.11
N TRP A 337 16.16 -14.19 -16.19
CA TRP A 337 15.86 -15.60 -16.44
C TRP A 337 14.39 -15.95 -16.15
N GLY A 338 13.67 -15.11 -15.39
CA GLY A 338 12.25 -15.25 -15.06
C GLY A 338 11.27 -14.54 -16.02
N GLY A 339 11.71 -14.06 -17.18
CA GLY A 339 10.83 -13.38 -18.14
C GLY A 339 11.57 -12.98 -19.40
N ASP A 340 10.85 -12.61 -20.45
CA ASP A 340 11.44 -12.02 -21.65
C ASP A 340 11.59 -10.51 -21.46
N PHE A 341 12.82 -10.08 -21.20
CA PHE A 341 13.20 -8.68 -21.08
C PHE A 341 13.42 -8.07 -22.46
N GLN A 342 12.63 -7.06 -22.81
CA GLN A 342 12.94 -6.15 -23.90
C GLN A 342 13.34 -4.79 -23.33
N THR A 343 14.50 -4.30 -23.75
CA THR A 343 15.07 -3.05 -23.25
C THR A 343 15.27 -2.04 -24.38
N GLU A 344 14.96 -0.78 -24.08
CA GLU A 344 15.23 0.37 -24.93
C GLU A 344 15.95 1.44 -24.10
N ASP A 345 17.15 1.85 -24.57
CA ASP A 345 17.91 2.92 -23.93
C ASP A 345 17.27 4.28 -24.23
N LEU A 346 16.84 4.98 -23.19
CA LEU A 346 16.22 6.31 -23.28
C LEU A 346 17.24 7.44 -23.13
N GLY A 347 18.51 7.12 -22.87
CA GLY A 347 19.55 8.09 -22.55
C GLY A 347 19.51 8.57 -21.09
N ASN A 348 20.54 9.32 -20.68
CA ASN A 348 20.70 9.86 -19.32
C ASN A 348 20.68 8.79 -18.19
N GLY A 349 21.04 7.55 -18.49
CA GLY A 349 21.04 6.46 -17.51
C GLY A 349 19.65 5.84 -17.26
N LEU A 350 18.69 6.08 -18.15
CA LEU A 350 17.35 5.49 -18.07
C LEU A 350 17.16 4.44 -19.17
N THR A 351 16.56 3.30 -18.80
CA THR A 351 16.21 2.22 -19.73
C THR A 351 14.73 1.90 -19.59
N GLN A 352 13.96 1.94 -20.68
CA GLN A 352 12.62 1.35 -20.72
C GLN A 352 12.77 -0.17 -20.72
N VAL A 353 12.13 -0.84 -19.78
CA VAL A 353 12.09 -2.29 -19.66
C VAL A 353 10.66 -2.75 -19.89
N THR A 354 10.45 -3.65 -20.84
CA THR A 354 9.19 -4.38 -21.01
C THR A 354 9.44 -5.83 -20.68
N LEU A 355 8.67 -6.36 -19.74
CA LEU A 355 8.73 -7.74 -19.33
C LEU A 355 7.47 -8.49 -19.76
N THR A 356 7.67 -9.68 -20.31
CA THR A 356 6.60 -10.62 -20.65
C THR A 356 6.89 -11.98 -20.04
N PRO A 357 5.85 -12.75 -19.66
CA PRO A 357 6.00 -14.03 -19.00
C PRO A 357 6.67 -15.04 -19.90
N LYS A 358 7.36 -15.99 -19.27
CA LYS A 358 7.61 -17.30 -19.86
C LYS A 358 6.40 -18.19 -19.62
N ALA A 359 6.29 -19.27 -20.39
CA ALA A 359 5.15 -20.19 -20.30
C ALA A 359 4.91 -20.76 -18.88
N TRP A 360 5.94 -20.78 -18.02
CA TRP A 360 5.88 -21.35 -16.66
C TRP A 360 5.51 -20.34 -15.57
N ASN A 361 5.56 -19.04 -15.83
CA ASN A 361 5.06 -17.99 -14.93
C ASN A 361 4.04 -17.09 -15.64
N ALA A 362 3.34 -17.62 -16.63
CA ALA A 362 2.29 -16.90 -17.36
C ALA A 362 1.07 -16.55 -16.50
N THR A 363 1.02 -17.01 -15.24
CA THR A 363 -0.08 -16.76 -14.32
C THR A 363 0.46 -16.25 -12.99
N ILE A 364 -0.10 -15.14 -12.51
CA ILE A 364 0.07 -14.66 -11.13
C ILE A 364 -1.22 -15.02 -10.39
N PRO A 365 -1.17 -15.84 -9.32
CA PRO A 365 -2.36 -16.19 -8.57
C PRO A 365 -3.10 -14.96 -8.03
N ALA A 366 -4.40 -15.11 -7.75
CA ALA A 366 -5.16 -14.13 -6.99
C ALA A 366 -4.49 -13.90 -5.62
N ASP A 367 -4.35 -12.64 -5.21
CA ASP A 367 -3.62 -12.23 -3.99
C ASP A 367 -2.22 -12.87 -3.88
N GLY A 368 -1.62 -13.16 -5.04
CA GLY A 368 -0.36 -13.88 -5.15
C GLY A 368 0.72 -13.00 -5.76
N GLU A 369 1.95 -13.46 -5.65
CA GLU A 369 3.08 -12.80 -6.29
C GLU A 369 3.92 -13.79 -7.10
N ILE A 370 4.67 -13.24 -8.04
CA ILE A 370 5.77 -13.96 -8.69
C ILE A 370 7.04 -13.12 -8.61
N ARG A 371 8.18 -13.79 -8.52
CA ARG A 371 9.51 -13.16 -8.50
C ARG A 371 10.23 -13.43 -9.81
N VAL A 372 10.80 -12.38 -10.38
CA VAL A 372 11.57 -12.44 -11.62
C VAL A 372 12.98 -11.97 -11.33
N ASN A 373 13.90 -12.92 -11.21
CA ASN A 373 15.30 -12.63 -10.95
C ASN A 373 16.00 -12.11 -12.23
N PHE A 374 16.83 -11.09 -12.07
CA PHE A 374 17.67 -10.55 -13.13
C PHE A 374 18.94 -9.91 -12.60
N ASN A 375 19.95 -9.81 -13.48
CA ASN A 375 21.13 -9.00 -13.26
C ASN A 375 21.05 -7.73 -14.10
N ALA A 376 21.53 -6.62 -13.56
CA ALA A 376 21.66 -5.37 -14.28
C ALA A 376 22.83 -4.54 -13.73
N GLN A 377 23.07 -3.41 -14.38
CA GLN A 377 24.10 -2.45 -14.02
C GLN A 377 23.42 -1.14 -13.63
N SER A 378 23.57 -0.74 -12.38
CA SER A 378 23.11 0.55 -11.89
C SER A 378 23.78 1.68 -12.66
N THR A 379 23.02 2.72 -12.91
CA THR A 379 23.55 3.94 -13.53
C THR A 379 24.18 4.89 -12.51
N ASP A 380 23.95 4.64 -11.21
CA ASP A 380 24.76 5.18 -10.13
C ASP A 380 25.97 4.29 -9.89
N ILE A 381 27.09 4.66 -10.52
CA ILE A 381 28.37 3.95 -10.46
C ILE A 381 29.10 4.09 -9.12
N THR A 382 28.53 4.83 -8.16
CA THR A 382 29.09 4.97 -6.79
C THR A 382 28.46 4.02 -5.77
N ALA A 383 27.38 3.34 -6.15
CA ALA A 383 26.65 2.40 -5.30
C ALA A 383 27.37 1.04 -5.23
N GLY A 384 28.22 0.84 -4.23
CA GLY A 384 28.62 -0.49 -3.76
C GLY A 384 27.96 -0.79 -2.43
N ASP A 385 27.44 -2.00 -2.27
CA ASP A 385 26.74 -2.50 -1.08
C ASP A 385 25.50 -1.67 -0.70
N VAL A 386 24.80 -1.15 -1.71
CA VAL A 386 23.56 -0.36 -1.54
C VAL A 386 22.37 -1.25 -1.87
N ALA A 387 21.42 -1.33 -0.94
CA ALA A 387 20.14 -2.00 -1.17
C ALA A 387 19.39 -1.34 -2.34
N ILE A 388 18.86 -2.16 -3.22
CA ILE A 388 17.99 -1.73 -4.31
C ILE A 388 16.59 -1.61 -3.75
N THR A 389 16.01 -0.44 -3.97
CA THR A 389 14.67 -0.11 -3.53
C THR A 389 13.89 0.43 -4.72
N PRO A 390 12.56 0.42 -4.67
CA PRO A 390 11.77 1.05 -5.72
C PRO A 390 12.19 2.49 -6.05
N ALA A 391 12.53 3.30 -5.05
CA ALA A 391 13.00 4.69 -5.21
C ALA A 391 14.23 4.83 -6.10
N ASN A 392 15.22 3.97 -5.89
CA ASN A 392 16.52 4.08 -6.56
C ASN A 392 16.55 3.29 -7.88
N PHE A 393 15.58 2.41 -8.11
CA PHE A 393 15.48 1.62 -9.32
C PHE A 393 14.47 2.18 -10.32
N PHE A 394 13.23 2.47 -9.94
CA PHE A 394 12.20 2.96 -10.85
C PHE A 394 12.32 4.47 -11.08
N ASN A 395 11.93 4.93 -12.27
CA ASN A 395 11.82 6.34 -12.60
C ASN A 395 10.35 6.78 -12.58
N GLU A 396 10.08 7.94 -11.97
CA GLU A 396 8.74 8.49 -11.64
C GLU A 396 7.81 8.70 -12.85
N THR A 397 8.34 8.65 -14.08
CA THR A 397 7.55 8.76 -15.32
C THR A 397 6.93 7.44 -15.80
N SER A 398 7.15 6.34 -15.07
CA SER A 398 6.64 5.01 -15.46
C SER A 398 5.12 4.86 -15.32
N SER A 399 4.44 5.78 -14.63
CA SER A 399 3.00 5.71 -14.33
C SER A 399 2.08 6.11 -15.50
N SER A 400 2.62 6.53 -16.65
CA SER A 400 1.79 6.82 -17.83
C SER A 400 2.47 6.43 -19.15
N MET A 401 2.06 5.31 -19.75
CA MET A 401 2.10 5.17 -21.21
C MET A 401 0.74 4.72 -21.75
N ASN A 402 0.23 5.59 -22.63
CA ASN A 402 -1.06 5.56 -23.27
C ASN A 402 -1.32 4.29 -24.10
N MET A 403 -2.52 3.75 -23.96
CA MET A 403 -3.14 2.83 -24.89
C MET A 403 -3.22 3.45 -26.29
N SER A 404 -2.49 2.87 -27.24
CA SER A 404 -2.69 3.14 -28.66
C SER A 404 -2.44 1.87 -29.46
N GLY A 405 -3.51 1.09 -29.64
CA GLY A 405 -3.58 0.10 -30.70
C GLY A 405 -3.88 -1.32 -30.26
N MET A 406 -5.11 -1.59 -29.81
CA MET A 406 -5.72 -2.90 -30.05
C MET A 406 -7.06 -2.74 -30.75
N ASN A 407 -7.02 -3.13 -32.02
CA ASN A 407 -8.12 -3.21 -32.97
C ASN A 407 -9.15 -4.22 -32.47
N MET A 408 -10.35 -3.74 -32.14
CA MET A 408 -11.53 -4.57 -31.84
C MET A 408 -11.93 -5.36 -33.10
N GLY A 409 -11.59 -6.64 -33.12
CA GLY A 409 -11.88 -7.56 -34.22
C GLY A 409 -12.32 -8.92 -33.71
N GLY A 410 -13.58 -8.99 -33.26
CA GLY A 410 -14.50 -10.13 -33.22
C GLY A 410 -14.00 -11.56 -33.00
N MET A 411 -14.63 -12.27 -32.05
CA MET A 411 -15.41 -13.47 -32.35
C MET A 411 -16.17 -14.00 -31.10
N THR A 412 -17.51 -13.95 -31.20
CA THR A 412 -18.51 -14.97 -30.81
C THR A 412 -18.15 -16.09 -29.82
N MET A 413 -18.89 -16.13 -28.70
CA MET A 413 -19.31 -17.32 -27.93
C MET A 413 -19.99 -18.38 -28.84
N PRO A 414 -19.91 -19.71 -28.60
CA PRO A 414 -20.71 -20.33 -27.52
C PRO A 414 -20.24 -21.70 -26.95
N GLY A 415 -20.84 -22.10 -25.81
CA GLY A 415 -21.35 -23.48 -25.62
C GLY A 415 -20.80 -24.29 -24.45
N MET A 416 -21.65 -24.49 -23.44
CA MET A 416 -21.52 -25.52 -22.40
C MET A 416 -21.50 -26.94 -22.99
N GLU A 417 -20.68 -27.83 -22.44
CA GLU A 417 -20.96 -29.27 -22.41
C GLU A 417 -20.57 -29.88 -21.05
N GLN A 418 -21.54 -30.57 -20.44
CA GLN A 418 -21.39 -31.41 -19.25
C GLN A 418 -20.72 -32.74 -19.61
N GLY A 419 -19.86 -33.24 -18.72
CA GLY A 419 -19.38 -34.62 -18.72
C GLY A 419 -18.97 -35.08 -17.33
N GLU A 420 -19.84 -35.85 -16.67
CA GLU A 420 -19.59 -36.55 -15.41
C GLU A 420 -18.62 -37.73 -15.60
N MET A 421 -17.70 -37.97 -14.64
CA MET A 421 -17.77 -39.10 -13.70
C MET A 421 -16.43 -39.45 -12.99
N ASN A 422 -16.61 -39.78 -11.71
CA ASN A 422 -15.90 -40.75 -10.86
C ASN A 422 -14.67 -40.34 -10.03
N MET A 423 -14.98 -40.11 -8.75
CA MET A 423 -14.11 -40.27 -7.58
C MET A 423 -13.90 -41.76 -7.22
N PRO A 424 -12.74 -42.12 -6.67
CA PRO A 424 -12.64 -43.14 -5.63
C PRO A 424 -12.32 -42.53 -4.26
N VAL A 425 -13.01 -43.05 -3.23
CA VAL A 425 -12.77 -42.79 -1.80
C VAL A 425 -11.72 -43.77 -1.27
N ILE A 426 -10.95 -43.35 -0.24
CA ILE A 426 -10.31 -44.05 0.90
C ILE A 426 -8.94 -43.40 1.14
N GLY A 427 -8.54 -42.92 2.32
CA GLY A 427 -9.10 -42.97 3.66
C GLY A 427 -8.21 -42.17 4.62
N SER A 428 -8.73 -41.90 5.82
CA SER A 428 -8.02 -41.22 6.91
C SER A 428 -6.71 -41.91 7.28
N ALA A 429 -5.63 -41.14 7.42
CA ALA A 429 -4.46 -41.51 8.18
C ALA A 429 -3.97 -40.29 8.97
N SER A 430 -3.68 -40.55 10.24
CA SER A 430 -3.26 -39.67 11.31
C SER A 430 -1.98 -38.88 11.04
N ASP A 431 -1.96 -37.62 11.48
CA ASP A 431 -0.76 -36.80 11.63
C ASP A 431 0.33 -37.53 12.43
N PRO A 432 1.57 -37.63 11.91
CA PRO A 432 2.74 -37.68 12.76
C PRO A 432 3.20 -36.25 13.04
N ILE A 433 3.33 -35.93 14.32
CA ILE A 433 4.16 -34.82 14.80
C ILE A 433 5.58 -35.11 14.32
N THR A 434 6.02 -34.44 13.25
CA THR A 434 7.43 -34.46 12.81
C THR A 434 8.21 -33.49 13.69
N GLY A 435 9.30 -33.98 14.26
CA GLY A 435 10.13 -33.25 15.22
C GLY A 435 10.79 -32.03 14.59
N MET A 436 10.88 -30.96 15.37
CA MET A 436 11.69 -29.78 15.07
C MET A 436 13.15 -30.25 14.92
N MET A 437 13.66 -30.35 13.69
CA MET A 437 15.10 -30.40 13.46
C MET A 437 15.66 -28.99 13.71
N MET A 438 16.78 -28.91 14.43
CA MET A 438 17.48 -27.64 14.66
C MET A 438 18.31 -27.31 13.42
N ASN A 439 18.25 -26.05 12.98
CA ASN A 439 19.05 -25.52 11.88
C ASN A 439 20.55 -25.80 12.10
N PRO A 440 21.33 -26.05 11.03
CA PRO A 440 22.75 -26.31 11.17
C PRO A 440 23.45 -25.06 11.74
N SER A 441 23.99 -25.19 12.95
CA SER A 441 24.75 -24.13 13.62
C SER A 441 26.24 -24.50 13.73
N GLN A 442 27.12 -23.60 13.30
CA GLN A 442 28.57 -23.76 13.37
C GLN A 442 29.24 -22.47 13.83
N ASN A 443 30.10 -22.57 14.86
CA ASN A 443 30.91 -21.44 15.35
C ASN A 443 30.11 -20.17 15.71
N GLY A 444 28.84 -20.31 16.12
CA GLY A 444 27.95 -19.19 16.42
C GLY A 444 27.26 -18.58 15.20
N ILE A 445 27.28 -19.27 14.06
CA ILE A 445 26.51 -18.93 12.86
C ILE A 445 25.42 -19.99 12.69
N GLU A 446 24.17 -19.57 12.63
CA GLU A 446 23.02 -20.38 12.23
C GLU A 446 22.77 -20.22 10.73
N LEU A 447 22.45 -21.32 10.06
CA LEU A 447 22.22 -21.37 8.62
C LEU A 447 20.75 -21.61 8.32
N ASP A 448 20.22 -20.91 7.33
CA ASP A 448 18.87 -21.08 6.79
C ASP A 448 18.93 -20.93 5.26
N ILE A 449 17.95 -21.50 4.55
CA ILE A 449 17.86 -21.40 3.08
C ILE A 449 16.44 -21.12 2.59
N GLU A 450 16.36 -20.18 1.66
CA GLU A 450 15.11 -19.84 0.96
C GLU A 450 15.37 -19.87 -0.55
N GLY A 451 14.52 -20.57 -1.32
CA GLY A 451 14.68 -20.59 -2.77
C GLY A 451 13.60 -21.37 -3.50
N MET A 452 13.67 -21.37 -4.84
CA MET A 452 12.68 -22.06 -5.67
C MET A 452 13.30 -22.77 -6.87
N THR A 453 12.83 -23.98 -7.14
CA THR A 453 13.24 -24.80 -8.28
C THR A 453 12.61 -24.37 -9.60
N TRP A 454 13.35 -24.51 -10.70
CA TRP A 454 12.86 -24.48 -12.07
C TRP A 454 12.99 -25.84 -12.76
N SER A 455 12.43 -25.95 -13.98
CA SER A 455 12.40 -27.21 -14.72
C SER A 455 13.80 -27.84 -14.89
N GLY A 456 13.93 -29.11 -14.52
CA GLY A 456 15.21 -29.84 -14.57
C GLY A 456 15.99 -29.83 -13.26
N GLY A 457 15.37 -29.35 -12.18
CA GLY A 457 15.90 -29.39 -10.81
C GLY A 457 16.90 -28.28 -10.49
N GLY A 458 17.20 -27.39 -11.43
CA GLY A 458 17.96 -26.18 -11.10
C GLY A 458 17.17 -25.27 -10.16
N PHE A 459 17.84 -24.55 -9.27
CA PHE A 459 17.23 -23.57 -8.38
C PHE A 459 18.18 -22.41 -8.09
N GLY A 460 17.58 -21.27 -7.75
CA GLY A 460 18.25 -20.11 -7.18
C GLY A 460 17.81 -20.00 -5.73
N ALA A 461 18.75 -19.75 -4.83
CA ALA A 461 18.48 -19.69 -3.42
C ALA A 461 19.40 -18.71 -2.69
N ASP A 462 18.91 -18.25 -1.55
CA ASP A 462 19.64 -17.46 -0.57
C ASP A 462 20.06 -18.36 0.58
N LEU A 463 21.36 -18.47 0.81
CA LEU A 463 21.88 -18.99 2.07
C LEU A 463 21.99 -17.85 3.07
N ILE A 464 21.24 -17.92 4.16
CA ILE A 464 21.22 -16.93 5.23
C ILE A 464 22.20 -17.40 6.32
N LEU A 465 23.10 -16.52 6.74
CA LEU A 465 24.07 -16.78 7.81
C LEU A 465 23.79 -15.80 8.96
N ALA A 466 23.16 -16.27 10.03
CA ALA A 466 22.82 -15.46 11.20
C ALA A 466 23.86 -15.62 12.30
N ASN A 467 24.49 -14.52 12.74
CA ASN A 467 25.41 -14.50 13.87
C ASN A 467 24.62 -14.52 15.18
N THR A 468 24.62 -15.66 15.87
CA THR A 468 23.93 -15.84 17.16
C THR A 468 24.80 -15.45 18.36
N THR A 469 25.90 -14.72 18.13
CA THR A 469 26.83 -14.26 19.16
C THR A 469 26.74 -12.76 19.35
N ASN A 470 27.13 -12.32 20.54
CA ASN A 470 27.15 -10.90 20.92
C ASN A 470 28.42 -10.16 20.47
N SER A 471 29.14 -10.69 19.49
CA SER A 471 30.35 -10.11 18.92
C SER A 471 30.39 -10.33 17.42
N ASP A 472 30.98 -9.38 16.68
CA ASP A 472 31.17 -9.52 15.24
C ASP A 472 32.00 -10.76 14.93
N ILE A 473 31.58 -11.54 13.92
CA ILE A 473 32.32 -12.69 13.42
C ILE A 473 33.03 -12.27 12.14
N GLU A 474 34.36 -12.18 12.20
CA GLU A 474 35.23 -11.93 11.05
C GLU A 474 35.82 -13.23 10.49
N ASP A 475 36.17 -13.23 9.20
CA ASP A 475 36.82 -14.35 8.49
C ASP A 475 36.10 -15.69 8.71
N TRP A 476 34.76 -15.66 8.68
CA TRP A 476 33.95 -16.84 8.91
C TRP A 476 34.23 -17.95 7.88
N SER A 477 33.82 -19.17 8.20
CA SER A 477 33.81 -20.28 7.25
C SER A 477 32.76 -21.26 7.72
N VAL A 478 31.85 -21.63 6.84
CA VAL A 478 30.80 -22.61 7.14
C VAL A 478 30.89 -23.78 6.17
N SER A 479 30.70 -24.99 6.68
CA SER A 479 30.75 -26.21 5.88
C SER A 479 29.53 -27.06 6.16
N PHE A 480 28.73 -27.35 5.14
CA PHE A 480 27.50 -28.13 5.24
C PHE A 480 27.40 -29.13 4.09
N ALA A 481 26.67 -30.23 4.30
CA ALA A 481 26.31 -31.15 3.24
C ALA A 481 24.93 -30.75 2.68
N ALA A 482 24.78 -30.79 1.36
CA ALA A 482 23.55 -30.41 0.70
C ALA A 482 23.12 -31.41 -0.39
N ASN A 483 21.82 -31.65 -0.54
CA ASN A 483 21.23 -32.46 -1.62
C ASN A 483 21.12 -31.68 -2.93
N ALA A 484 22.24 -31.07 -3.34
CA ALA A 484 22.34 -30.29 -4.56
C ALA A 484 23.75 -30.37 -5.15
N ASN A 485 23.90 -29.98 -6.41
CA ASN A 485 25.14 -29.98 -7.17
C ASN A 485 25.28 -28.70 -7.99
N ASN A 486 26.43 -28.50 -8.65
CA ASN A 486 26.68 -27.39 -9.58
C ASN A 486 26.50 -26.00 -8.96
N PHE A 487 26.94 -25.81 -7.71
CA PHE A 487 26.89 -24.52 -7.02
C PHE A 487 27.65 -23.43 -7.78
N GLN A 488 26.96 -22.33 -8.05
CA GLN A 488 27.49 -21.12 -8.65
C GLN A 488 26.95 -19.93 -7.84
N GLY A 489 27.77 -19.37 -6.97
CA GLY A 489 27.37 -18.23 -6.14
C GLY A 489 28.32 -17.05 -6.30
N TRP A 490 27.85 -15.88 -5.88
CA TRP A 490 28.53 -14.60 -6.10
C TRP A 490 28.84 -13.83 -4.80
N GLY A 491 28.23 -14.20 -3.67
CA GLY A 491 28.48 -13.62 -2.33
C GLY A 491 29.52 -14.34 -1.46
N GLY A 492 30.11 -15.43 -1.94
CA GLY A 492 31.12 -16.22 -1.23
C GLY A 492 31.88 -17.16 -2.18
N ASP A 493 33.01 -17.70 -1.73
CA ASP A 493 33.73 -18.75 -2.46
C ASP A 493 33.21 -20.13 -2.08
N PHE A 494 32.53 -20.79 -3.02
CA PHE A 494 32.04 -22.15 -2.87
C PHE A 494 33.13 -23.14 -3.25
N GLN A 495 33.60 -23.92 -2.27
CA GLN A 495 34.38 -25.13 -2.52
C GLN A 495 33.46 -26.33 -2.35
N THR A 496 33.34 -27.15 -3.39
CA THR A 496 32.42 -28.30 -3.41
C THR A 496 33.19 -29.61 -3.54
N GLU A 497 32.82 -30.60 -2.74
CA GLU A 497 33.27 -31.98 -2.86
C GLU A 497 32.05 -32.90 -3.00
N ASP A 498 31.97 -33.66 -4.10
CA ASP A 498 30.90 -34.64 -4.32
C ASP A 498 31.07 -35.82 -3.35
N LEU A 499 30.09 -36.04 -2.48
CA LEU A 499 30.06 -37.14 -1.51
C LEU A 499 29.38 -38.40 -2.08
N GLY A 500 28.80 -38.31 -3.29
CA GLY A 500 28.00 -39.33 -3.93
C GLY A 500 26.53 -39.32 -3.51
N ASN A 501 25.70 -40.08 -4.25
CA ASN A 501 24.25 -40.19 -4.04
C ASN A 501 23.47 -38.87 -4.11
N GLY A 502 24.00 -37.85 -4.78
CA GLY A 502 23.35 -36.55 -4.90
C GLY A 502 23.64 -35.59 -3.74
N THR A 503 24.54 -35.94 -2.83
CA THR A 503 24.96 -35.04 -1.75
C THR A 503 26.32 -34.43 -2.07
N THR A 504 26.43 -33.11 -1.94
CA THR A 504 27.67 -32.35 -2.08
C THR A 504 28.05 -31.74 -0.74
N GLN A 505 29.31 -31.93 -0.31
CA GLN A 505 29.89 -31.13 0.75
C GLN A 505 30.23 -29.76 0.20
N VAL A 506 29.63 -28.72 0.77
CA VAL A 506 29.91 -27.32 0.47
C VAL A 506 30.75 -26.75 1.60
N THR A 507 31.81 -26.03 1.27
CA THR A 507 32.52 -25.13 2.18
C THR A 507 32.44 -23.75 1.59
N LEU A 508 31.79 -22.85 2.32
CA LEU A 508 31.62 -21.46 1.95
C LEU A 508 32.58 -20.62 2.79
N THR A 509 33.45 -19.88 2.10
CA THR A 509 34.31 -18.86 2.72
C THR A 509 33.92 -17.47 2.21
N PRO A 510 34.05 -16.44 3.04
CA PRO A 510 33.72 -15.08 2.67
C PRO A 510 34.61 -14.61 1.53
N LYS A 511 34.04 -13.72 0.73
CA LYS A 511 34.85 -12.80 -0.07
C LYS A 511 35.31 -11.64 0.81
N SER A 512 36.24 -10.84 0.34
CA SER A 512 36.75 -9.70 1.13
C SER A 512 35.68 -8.68 1.52
N TRP A 513 34.49 -8.72 0.89
CA TRP A 513 33.35 -7.83 1.16
C TRP A 513 32.20 -8.51 1.92
N THR A 514 32.27 -9.82 2.17
CA THR A 514 31.38 -10.54 3.10
C THR A 514 32.15 -11.03 4.33
N SER A 515 33.33 -10.49 4.61
CA SER A 515 34.26 -11.00 5.62
C SER A 515 33.82 -10.81 7.07
N MET A 516 32.72 -10.09 7.34
CA MET A 516 32.22 -9.82 8.68
C MET A 516 30.71 -9.98 8.74
N ILE A 517 30.23 -10.65 9.79
CA ILE A 517 28.80 -10.71 10.17
C ILE A 517 28.67 -9.98 11.51
N PRO A 518 27.93 -8.86 11.59
CA PRO A 518 27.76 -8.10 12.84
C PRO A 518 27.17 -8.96 13.96
N ALA A 519 27.46 -8.61 15.21
CA ALA A 519 26.79 -9.22 16.37
C ALA A 519 25.26 -9.17 16.23
N ASP A 520 24.59 -10.31 16.46
CA ASP A 520 23.14 -10.48 16.28
C ASP A 520 22.60 -10.10 14.89
N GLY A 521 23.48 -10.01 13.87
CA GLY A 521 23.14 -9.68 12.48
C GLY A 521 23.19 -10.88 11.54
N GLU A 522 22.80 -10.67 10.28
CA GLU A 522 22.83 -11.71 9.24
C GLU A 522 23.45 -11.21 7.93
N ILE A 523 23.88 -12.15 7.09
CA ILE A 523 24.22 -11.91 5.69
C ILE A 523 23.53 -12.94 4.80
N ARG A 524 23.22 -12.55 3.56
CA ARG A 524 22.64 -13.44 2.54
C ARG A 524 23.64 -13.69 1.42
N VAL A 525 23.78 -14.95 1.03
CA VAL A 525 24.64 -15.37 -0.07
C VAL A 525 23.79 -16.06 -1.13
N ASN A 526 23.52 -15.35 -2.21
CA ASN A 526 22.77 -15.90 -3.34
C ASN A 526 23.64 -16.87 -4.16
N PHE A 527 23.04 -17.98 -4.57
CA PHE A 527 23.67 -18.94 -5.47
C PHE A 527 22.64 -19.69 -6.32
N ASN A 528 23.13 -20.24 -7.43
CA ASN A 528 22.41 -21.21 -8.24
C ASN A 528 22.99 -22.59 -8.00
N ALA A 529 22.13 -23.61 -7.98
CA ALA A 529 22.53 -25.01 -7.93
C ALA A 529 21.49 -25.89 -8.63
N VAL A 530 21.71 -27.20 -8.62
CA VAL A 530 20.79 -28.20 -9.15
C VAL A 530 20.48 -29.20 -8.04
N SER A 531 19.22 -29.25 -7.62
CA SER A 531 18.71 -30.20 -6.64
C SER A 531 18.86 -31.63 -7.15
N SER A 532 19.28 -32.51 -6.27
CA SER A 532 19.46 -33.93 -6.57
C SER A 532 18.15 -34.72 -6.54
N ASP A 533 17.20 -34.25 -5.73
CA ASP A 533 15.96 -34.98 -5.43
C ASP A 533 14.71 -34.31 -6.00
N ILE A 534 14.78 -33.00 -6.26
CA ILE A 534 13.65 -32.22 -6.74
C ILE A 534 13.88 -31.84 -8.20
N THR A 535 13.03 -32.37 -9.08
CA THR A 535 13.10 -32.11 -10.53
C THR A 535 11.87 -31.36 -11.06
N ALA A 536 10.82 -31.28 -10.25
CA ALA A 536 9.62 -30.48 -10.52
C ALA A 536 9.95 -28.99 -10.37
N SER A 537 9.27 -28.16 -11.16
CA SER A 537 9.39 -26.70 -11.10
C SER A 537 8.43 -26.14 -10.06
N GLY A 538 8.79 -25.00 -9.44
CA GLY A 538 7.95 -24.30 -8.47
C GLY A 538 7.89 -24.98 -7.10
N VAL A 539 8.81 -25.91 -6.83
CA VAL A 539 8.96 -26.50 -5.49
C VAL A 539 9.95 -25.64 -4.71
N GLU A 540 9.55 -25.26 -3.50
CA GLU A 540 10.33 -24.49 -2.55
C GLU A 540 11.54 -25.30 -2.05
N ILE A 541 12.69 -24.65 -1.97
CA ILE A 541 13.88 -25.16 -1.32
C ILE A 541 13.84 -24.66 0.12
N THR A 542 13.85 -25.60 1.06
CA THR A 542 13.80 -25.34 2.50
C THR A 542 14.92 -26.11 3.19
N ASP A 543 15.20 -25.78 4.45
CA ASP A 543 16.18 -26.48 5.27
C ASP A 543 16.04 -28.01 5.20
N ASP A 544 14.80 -28.52 5.31
CA ASP A 544 14.46 -29.94 5.36
C ASP A 544 14.83 -30.70 4.07
N ASN A 545 14.82 -30.02 2.92
CA ASN A 545 15.07 -30.66 1.62
C ASN A 545 16.44 -30.32 1.04
N PHE A 546 17.14 -29.35 1.62
CA PHE A 546 18.44 -28.90 1.19
C PHE A 546 19.58 -29.44 2.07
N PHE A 547 19.53 -29.24 3.39
CA PHE A 547 20.61 -29.62 4.31
C PHE A 547 20.57 -31.11 4.67
N VAL A 548 21.74 -31.68 5.00
CA VAL A 548 21.93 -33.11 5.33
C VAL A 548 22.69 -33.32 6.63
#